data_AF-A0A6G3U8E5-F1
#
_entry.id   AF-A0A6G3U8E5-F1
#
_cell.length_a   1.000
_cell.length_b   1.000
_cell.length_c   1.000
_cell.angle_alpha   90.00
_cell.angle_beta   90.00
_cell.angle_gamma   90.00
#
_symmetry.space_group_name_H-M   'P 1'
#
loop_
_entity.id
_entity.type
_entity.pdbx_description
1 polymer ?
#
loop_
_entity_poly.entity_id
_entity_poly.type
_entity_poly.pdbx_seq_one_letter_code
_entity_poly.pdbx_strand_id
1 'polypeptide(L)'
;DAAGAVVRGVGAAGETVFPDLTDARVRAWWGGLYAEPLALGCAGFWHEEDEPTSFTAFGERTLPRSARHALDGAGGDHREAHNVYALCMARAAYEGLRRLAPDERPCVVSRSGWAGQQRYGGIRSGPVAADWPGLRASLAVVLGLGLCGVPLAGA
;
A
#
# COMPACT_ATOMS: atom_id res chain seq x y z
N ASP A 1 -17.25 -9.13 1.17
CA ASP A 1 -17.75 -9.40 -0.20
C ASP A 1 -19.00 -8.55 -0.42
N ALA A 2 -19.80 -8.81 -1.46
CA ALA A 2 -21.03 -8.07 -1.74
C ALA A 2 -22.03 -8.07 -0.58
N ALA A 3 -22.06 -9.14 0.21
CA ALA A 3 -22.95 -9.34 1.35
C ALA A 3 -22.43 -8.71 2.65
N GLY A 4 -21.24 -8.09 2.62
CA GLY A 4 -20.59 -7.54 3.82
C GLY A 4 -19.86 -8.59 4.65
N ALA A 5 -19.73 -9.82 4.17
CA ALA A 5 -18.92 -10.83 4.85
C ALA A 5 -17.42 -10.57 4.66
N VAL A 6 -16.60 -11.12 5.57
CA VAL A 6 -15.15 -11.00 5.50
C VAL A 6 -14.64 -11.69 4.22
N VAL A 7 -13.84 -10.97 3.44
CA VAL A 7 -13.16 -11.54 2.26
C VAL A 7 -11.92 -12.29 2.72
N ARG A 8 -11.87 -13.59 2.41
CA ARG A 8 -10.71 -14.47 2.64
C ARG A 8 -10.05 -14.75 1.30
N GLY A 9 -8.79 -14.37 1.15
CA GLY A 9 -7.99 -14.62 -0.04
C GLY A 9 -6.74 -15.43 0.29
N VAL A 10 -5.80 -15.44 -0.65
CA VAL A 10 -4.51 -16.14 -0.47
C VAL A 10 -3.39 -15.13 -0.69
N GLY A 11 -2.65 -14.83 0.38
CA GLY A 11 -1.43 -14.01 0.34
C GLY A 11 -0.17 -14.85 0.53
N ALA A 12 0.99 -14.20 0.67
CA ALA A 12 2.28 -14.89 0.83
C ALA A 12 2.33 -15.88 2.01
N ALA A 13 1.58 -15.61 3.09
CA ALA A 13 1.50 -16.46 4.28
C ALA A 13 0.39 -17.54 4.23
N GLY A 14 -0.31 -17.70 3.10
CA GLY A 14 -1.44 -18.62 2.96
C GLY A 14 -2.78 -17.90 3.04
N GLU A 15 -3.76 -18.47 3.75
CA GLU A 15 -5.09 -17.87 3.89
C GLU A 15 -5.00 -16.54 4.66
N THR A 16 -5.49 -15.46 4.04
CA THR A 16 -5.31 -14.09 4.54
C THR A 16 -6.61 -13.30 4.45
N VAL A 17 -6.81 -12.41 5.41
CA VAL A 17 -7.82 -11.36 5.38
C VAL A 17 -7.16 -10.00 5.17
N PHE A 18 -7.88 -9.09 4.54
CA PHE A 18 -7.34 -7.80 4.12
C PHE A 18 -7.97 -6.68 4.93
N PRO A 19 -7.18 -5.87 5.66
CA PRO A 19 -7.72 -4.75 6.43
C PRO A 19 -8.29 -3.69 5.48
N ASP A 20 -9.50 -3.21 5.75
CA ASP A 20 -10.08 -2.12 4.98
C ASP A 20 -9.43 -0.78 5.35
N LEU A 21 -8.29 -0.47 4.72
CA LEU A 21 -7.54 0.76 4.97
C LEU A 21 -8.28 2.02 4.50
N THR A 22 -9.40 1.87 3.81
CA THR A 22 -10.28 3.01 3.51
C THR A 22 -11.11 3.46 4.72
N ASP A 23 -11.15 2.67 5.81
CA ASP A 23 -11.73 3.05 7.10
C ASP A 23 -10.67 3.75 7.98
N ALA A 24 -10.95 4.97 8.43
CA ALA A 24 -10.07 5.73 9.31
C ALA A 24 -9.70 5.01 10.62
N ARG A 25 -10.61 4.19 11.17
CA ARG A 25 -10.37 3.40 12.39
C ARG A 25 -9.35 2.29 12.11
N VAL A 26 -9.47 1.64 10.96
CA VAL A 26 -8.52 0.60 10.53
C VAL A 26 -7.15 1.23 10.24
N ARG A 27 -7.09 2.41 9.63
CA ARG A 27 -5.82 3.15 9.48
C ARG A 27 -5.18 3.51 10.82
N ALA A 28 -5.97 3.95 11.79
CA ALA A 28 -5.47 4.26 13.14
C ALA A 28 -4.90 3.01 13.83
N TRP A 29 -5.62 1.89 13.76
CA TRP A 29 -5.16 0.58 14.23
C TRP A 29 -3.88 0.13 13.54
N TRP A 30 -3.85 0.13 12.20
CA TRP A 30 -2.69 -0.26 11.39
C TRP A 30 -1.46 0.58 11.72
N GLY A 31 -1.64 1.91 11.82
CA GLY A 31 -0.58 2.83 12.21
C GLY A 31 -0.03 2.59 13.61
N GLY A 32 -0.82 2.00 14.52
CA GLY A 32 -0.38 1.60 15.86
C GLY A 32 0.55 0.39 15.86
N LEU A 33 0.45 -0.49 14.87
CA LEU A 33 1.28 -1.70 14.76
C LEU A 33 2.76 -1.40 14.52
N TYR A 34 3.09 -0.17 14.11
CA TYR A 34 4.48 0.28 13.94
C TYR A 34 5.24 0.45 15.26
N ALA A 35 4.55 0.46 16.40
CA ALA A 35 5.20 0.64 17.71
C ALA A 35 6.20 -0.48 18.03
N GLU A 36 5.87 -1.72 17.68
CA GLU A 36 6.73 -2.87 17.94
C GLU A 36 8.01 -2.85 17.09
N PRO A 37 7.96 -2.70 15.75
CA PRO A 37 9.17 -2.55 14.94
C PRO A 37 10.04 -1.36 15.34
N LEU A 38 9.44 -0.21 15.72
CA LEU A 38 10.19 0.94 16.22
C LEU A 38 10.97 0.61 17.50
N ALA A 39 10.35 -0.14 18.43
CA ALA A 39 11.02 -0.59 19.65
C ALA A 39 12.18 -1.57 19.36
N LEU A 40 12.14 -2.27 18.23
CA LEU A 40 13.23 -3.11 17.73
C LEU A 40 14.33 -2.32 16.96
N GLY A 41 14.17 -1.01 16.82
CA GLY A 41 15.14 -0.13 16.15
C GLY A 41 14.94 0.00 14.64
N CYS A 42 13.81 -0.44 14.08
CA CYS A 42 13.51 -0.23 12.66
C CYS A 42 13.24 1.26 12.38
N ALA A 43 14.00 1.87 11.46
CA ALA A 43 13.87 3.28 11.08
C ALA A 43 13.18 3.52 9.72
N GLY A 44 12.76 2.45 9.04
CA GLY A 44 12.15 2.54 7.72
C GLY A 44 11.28 1.33 7.41
N PHE A 45 10.25 1.55 6.60
CA PHE A 45 9.20 0.57 6.36
C PHE A 45 8.91 0.42 4.88
N TRP A 46 8.75 -0.82 4.45
CA TRP A 46 8.44 -1.17 3.07
C TRP A 46 7.13 -1.95 3.02
N HIS A 47 6.20 -1.49 2.20
CA HIS A 47 4.97 -2.22 1.85
C HIS A 47 5.15 -2.97 0.54
N GLU A 48 4.87 -4.27 0.59
CA GLU A 48 4.66 -5.12 -0.58
C GLU A 48 3.22 -5.62 -0.62
N GLU A 49 2.80 -6.11 -1.78
CA GLU A 49 1.48 -6.71 -2.00
C GLU A 49 0.31 -5.77 -1.67
N ASP A 50 0.55 -4.45 -1.72
CA ASP A 50 -0.36 -3.39 -1.32
C ASP A 50 -1.33 -2.94 -2.44
N GLU A 51 -1.38 -3.66 -3.57
CA GLU A 51 -2.31 -3.40 -4.67
C GLU A 51 -3.80 -3.40 -4.26
N PRO A 52 -4.34 -4.25 -3.36
CA PRO A 52 -3.82 -5.41 -2.61
C PRO A 52 -3.75 -6.71 -3.42
N THR A 53 -2.73 -7.54 -3.18
CA THR A 53 -2.54 -8.81 -3.89
C THR A 53 -3.22 -9.98 -3.17
N SER A 54 -4.09 -10.70 -3.90
CA SER A 54 -4.58 -12.04 -3.56
C SER A 54 -4.30 -12.95 -4.74
N PHE A 55 -3.50 -14.01 -4.58
CA PHE A 55 -2.85 -14.68 -5.72
C PHE A 55 -3.81 -15.32 -6.73
N THR A 56 -4.79 -16.11 -6.27
CA THR A 56 -5.63 -16.91 -7.17
C THR A 56 -7.08 -17.05 -6.72
N ALA A 57 -7.45 -16.49 -5.57
CA ALA A 57 -8.75 -16.75 -4.96
C ALA A 57 -9.96 -16.23 -5.77
N PHE A 58 -9.76 -15.26 -6.67
CA PHE A 58 -10.86 -14.52 -7.31
C PHE A 58 -10.76 -14.39 -8.84
N GLY A 59 -9.90 -15.19 -9.49
CA GLY A 59 -9.67 -15.16 -10.94
C GLY A 59 -8.78 -14.00 -11.43
N GLU A 60 -8.55 -12.99 -10.61
CA GLU A 60 -7.56 -11.93 -10.78
C GLU A 60 -6.62 -11.90 -9.55
N ARG A 61 -5.44 -11.28 -9.70
CA ARG A 61 -4.45 -11.15 -8.61
C ARG A 61 -4.79 -10.03 -7.62
N THR A 62 -6.05 -9.90 -7.22
CA THR A 62 -6.53 -8.85 -6.30
C THR A 62 -7.86 -9.27 -5.65
N LEU A 63 -8.48 -8.39 -4.86
CA LEU A 63 -9.77 -8.64 -4.21
C LEU A 63 -10.91 -8.68 -5.23
N PRO A 64 -12.01 -9.41 -4.95
CA PRO A 64 -13.15 -9.43 -5.84
C PRO A 64 -13.74 -8.02 -5.93
N ARG A 65 -14.09 -7.58 -7.14
CA ARG A 65 -14.64 -6.25 -7.42
C ARG A 65 -15.83 -5.86 -6.53
N SER A 66 -16.58 -6.84 -6.03
CA SER A 66 -17.73 -6.65 -5.14
C SER A 66 -17.38 -6.54 -3.66
N ALA A 67 -16.11 -6.67 -3.25
CA ALA A 67 -15.70 -6.48 -1.87
C ALA A 67 -16.07 -5.07 -1.41
N ARG A 68 -16.75 -4.98 -0.26
CA ARG A 68 -17.20 -3.71 0.31
C ARG A 68 -16.07 -2.99 1.03
N HIS A 69 -16.04 -1.68 0.88
CA HIS A 69 -15.09 -0.78 1.53
C HIS A 69 -15.83 0.39 2.18
N ALA A 70 -15.29 0.92 3.27
CA ALA A 70 -15.84 2.04 4.01
C ALA A 70 -15.70 3.37 3.25
N LEU A 71 -14.60 3.56 2.52
CA LEU A 71 -14.29 4.80 1.78
C LEU A 71 -14.53 6.07 2.62
N ASP A 72 -13.95 6.10 3.82
CA ASP A 72 -14.14 7.17 4.81
C ASP A 72 -15.61 7.50 5.11
N GLY A 73 -16.49 6.50 5.05
CA GLY A 73 -17.92 6.59 5.34
C GLY A 73 -18.81 6.77 4.12
N ALA A 74 -18.24 7.04 2.94
CA ALA A 74 -19.02 7.09 1.69
C ALA A 74 -19.61 5.72 1.33
N GLY A 75 -18.91 4.65 1.70
CA GLY A 75 -19.22 3.30 1.29
C GLY A 75 -18.95 3.09 -0.21
N GLY A 76 -18.61 1.87 -0.58
CA GLY A 76 -18.41 1.52 -1.98
C GLY A 76 -17.96 0.08 -2.14
N ASP A 77 -17.59 -0.27 -3.36
CA ASP A 77 -16.98 -1.55 -3.65
C ASP A 77 -15.51 -1.44 -4.06
N HIS A 78 -14.88 -2.58 -4.29
CA HIS A 78 -13.46 -2.63 -4.60
C HIS A 78 -13.14 -1.94 -5.93
N ARG A 79 -14.09 -1.75 -6.85
CA ARG A 79 -13.84 -1.00 -8.10
C ARG A 79 -13.47 0.45 -7.81
N GLU A 80 -14.08 1.03 -6.78
CA GLU A 80 -13.82 2.40 -6.33
C GLU A 80 -12.59 2.45 -5.41
N ALA A 81 -12.40 1.42 -4.58
CA ALA A 81 -11.34 1.39 -3.57
C ALA A 81 -9.98 0.90 -4.08
N HIS A 82 -9.94 0.11 -5.17
CA HIS A 82 -8.75 -0.65 -5.61
C HIS A 82 -7.50 0.22 -5.65
N ASN A 83 -7.53 1.28 -6.45
CA ASN A 83 -6.36 2.13 -6.66
C ASN A 83 -5.96 2.94 -5.42
N VAL A 84 -6.90 3.27 -4.52
CA VAL A 84 -6.60 4.08 -3.32
C VAL A 84 -6.14 3.24 -2.14
N TYR A 85 -6.23 1.90 -2.20
CA TYR A 85 -5.86 1.01 -1.11
C TYR A 85 -4.40 1.20 -0.67
N ALA A 86 -3.46 1.16 -1.61
CA ALA A 86 -2.03 1.39 -1.36
C ALA A 86 -1.75 2.78 -0.75
N LEU A 87 -2.43 3.82 -1.26
CA LEU A 87 -2.33 5.18 -0.72
C LEU A 87 -2.81 5.24 0.72
N CYS A 88 -3.90 4.55 1.05
CA CYS A 88 -4.41 4.46 2.41
C CYS A 88 -3.47 3.67 3.34
N MET A 89 -2.78 2.64 2.84
CA MET A 89 -1.75 1.92 3.59
C MET A 89 -0.57 2.82 3.95
N ALA A 90 -0.04 3.53 2.95
CA ALA A 90 1.05 4.49 3.13
C ALA A 90 0.66 5.62 4.09
N ARG A 91 -0.56 6.16 3.95
CA ARG A 91 -1.11 7.16 4.86
C ARG A 91 -1.19 6.66 6.30
N ALA A 92 -1.71 5.45 6.50
CA ALA A 92 -1.82 4.84 7.83
C ALA A 92 -0.44 4.68 8.50
N ALA A 93 0.56 4.22 7.74
CA ALA A 93 1.94 4.13 8.20
C ALA A 93 2.51 5.51 8.55
N TYR A 94 2.42 6.47 7.64
CA TYR A 94 2.94 7.82 7.85
C TYR A 94 2.32 8.48 9.09
N GLU A 95 0.99 8.46 9.22
CA GLU A 95 0.29 9.05 10.36
C GLU A 95 0.59 8.30 11.67
N GLY A 96 0.75 6.97 11.63
CA GLY A 96 1.17 6.16 12.77
C GLY A 96 2.57 6.53 13.26
N LEU A 97 3.55 6.55 12.35
CA LEU A 97 4.93 6.91 12.62
C LEU A 97 5.07 8.34 13.13
N ARG A 98 4.30 9.30 12.57
CA ARG A 98 4.24 10.68 13.06
C ARG A 98 3.77 10.80 14.52
N ARG A 99 2.93 9.87 14.99
CA ARG A 99 2.47 9.83 16.39
C ARG A 99 3.45 9.11 17.30
N LEU A 100 4.02 8.00 16.83
CA LEU A 100 4.89 7.12 17.62
C LEU A 100 6.32 7.66 17.76
N ALA A 101 6.83 8.33 16.74
CA ALA A 101 8.16 8.93 16.69
C ALA A 101 8.07 10.38 16.17
N PRO A 102 7.54 11.32 16.97
CA PRO A 102 7.22 12.68 16.50
C PRO A 102 8.45 13.51 16.12
N ASP A 103 9.63 13.18 16.63
CA ASP A 103 10.88 13.88 16.33
C ASP A 103 11.62 13.31 15.10
N GLU A 104 11.11 12.21 14.53
CA GLU A 104 11.67 11.59 13.35
C GLU A 104 10.79 11.84 12.12
N ARG A 105 11.43 11.86 10.94
CA ARG A 105 10.73 11.90 9.66
C ARG A 105 10.39 10.46 9.26
N PRO A 106 9.10 10.11 9.07
CA PRO A 106 8.73 8.78 8.59
C PRO A 106 9.40 8.43 7.26
N CYS A 107 9.99 7.24 7.18
CA CYS A 107 10.52 6.65 5.97
C CYS A 107 9.64 5.47 5.57
N VAL A 108 8.77 5.68 4.58
CA VAL A 108 7.86 4.66 4.05
C VAL A 108 8.06 4.56 2.54
N VAL A 109 8.19 3.33 2.06
CA VAL A 109 8.24 3.01 0.63
C VAL A 109 7.16 2.00 0.33
N SER A 110 6.40 2.20 -0.74
CA SER A 110 5.32 1.31 -1.18
C SER A 110 5.64 0.72 -2.54
N ARG A 111 5.10 -0.47 -2.83
CA ARG A 111 5.16 -1.06 -4.17
C ARG A 111 4.11 -0.44 -5.09
N SER A 112 2.92 -0.19 -4.57
CA SER A 112 1.81 0.46 -5.26
C SER A 112 1.55 1.89 -4.76
N GLY A 113 0.69 2.63 -5.46
CA GLY A 113 0.33 3.98 -5.05
C GLY A 113 -0.69 4.64 -5.95
N TRP A 114 -1.21 5.78 -5.49
CA TRP A 114 -2.13 6.64 -6.24
C TRP A 114 -1.74 8.10 -6.14
N ALA A 115 -2.43 8.97 -6.89
CA ALA A 115 -2.24 10.41 -6.82
C ALA A 115 -2.26 10.92 -5.37
N GLY A 116 -1.17 11.56 -4.95
CA GLY A 116 -0.98 12.02 -3.57
C GLY A 116 -0.05 11.15 -2.72
N GLN A 117 0.49 10.04 -3.25
CA GLN A 117 1.41 9.14 -2.55
C GLN A 117 2.66 9.86 -2.02
N GLN A 118 3.14 10.88 -2.73
CA GLN A 118 4.31 11.68 -2.36
C GLN A 118 4.20 12.39 -1.00
N ARG A 119 2.98 12.49 -0.46
CA ARG A 119 2.74 13.06 0.89
C ARG A 119 3.10 12.07 2.01
N TYR A 120 3.11 10.78 1.72
CA TYR A 120 3.21 9.71 2.72
C TYR A 120 4.43 8.81 2.55
N GLY A 121 5.08 8.83 1.39
CA GLY A 121 6.25 8.01 1.14
C GLY A 121 6.74 8.03 -0.31
N GLY A 122 7.64 7.12 -0.61
CA GLY A 122 8.14 6.86 -1.95
C GLY A 122 7.55 5.60 -2.58
N ILE A 123 7.88 5.38 -3.85
CA ILE A 123 7.53 4.15 -4.58
C ILE A 123 8.80 3.41 -4.97
N ARG A 124 8.89 2.12 -4.66
CA ARG A 124 9.86 1.23 -5.30
C ARG A 124 9.16 0.54 -6.46
N SER A 125 9.60 0.79 -7.69
CA SER A 125 9.10 0.05 -8.83
C SER A 125 9.44 -1.43 -8.67
N GLY A 126 8.54 -2.29 -9.13
CA GLY A 126 8.73 -3.74 -9.04
C GLY A 126 10.00 -4.24 -9.76
N PRO A 127 10.32 -5.54 -9.63
CA PRO A 127 11.55 -6.10 -10.17
C PRO A 127 11.65 -5.86 -11.67
N VAL A 128 12.79 -5.33 -12.10
CA VAL A 128 13.17 -5.21 -13.51
C VAL A 128 14.14 -6.32 -13.89
N ALA A 129 14.18 -6.68 -15.17
CA ALA A 129 15.16 -7.63 -15.67
C ALA A 129 16.59 -7.12 -15.42
N ALA A 130 17.51 -8.02 -15.06
CA ALA A 130 18.92 -7.71 -14.82
C ALA A 130 19.70 -7.62 -16.14
N ASP A 131 19.23 -6.79 -17.07
CA ASP A 131 19.80 -6.58 -18.40
C ASP A 131 19.71 -5.10 -18.84
N TRP A 132 20.32 -4.77 -19.98
CA TRP A 132 20.32 -3.41 -20.52
C TRP A 132 18.91 -2.87 -20.82
N PRO A 133 17.99 -3.66 -21.43
CA PRO A 133 16.59 -3.28 -21.54
C PRO A 133 15.91 -2.96 -20.20
N GLY A 134 16.17 -3.75 -19.16
CA GLY A 134 15.64 -3.55 -17.81
C GLY A 134 16.14 -2.25 -17.18
N LEU A 135 17.43 -1.93 -17.32
CA LEU A 135 17.97 -0.63 -16.91
C LEU A 135 17.32 0.54 -17.67
N ARG A 136 17.05 0.38 -18.96
CA ARG A 136 16.34 1.41 -19.73
C ARG A 136 14.90 1.59 -19.24
N ALA A 137 14.22 0.49 -18.93
CA ALA A 137 12.85 0.50 -18.43
C ALA A 137 12.77 1.17 -17.03
N SER A 138 13.72 0.90 -16.13
CA SER A 138 13.73 1.53 -14.81
C SER A 138 13.86 3.05 -14.88
N LEU A 139 14.75 3.57 -15.74
CA LEU A 139 14.88 5.02 -15.95
C LEU A 139 13.57 5.64 -16.43
N ALA A 140 12.87 5.00 -17.37
CA ALA A 140 11.58 5.50 -17.87
C ALA A 140 10.52 5.54 -16.75
N VAL A 141 10.45 4.50 -15.91
CA VAL A 141 9.51 4.42 -14.79
C VAL A 141 9.80 5.50 -13.73
N VAL A 142 11.05 5.62 -13.30
CA VAL A 142 11.44 6.60 -12.25
C VAL A 142 11.20 8.04 -12.72
N LEU A 143 11.57 8.37 -13.96
CA LEU A 143 11.30 9.70 -14.52
C LEU A 143 9.79 9.95 -14.67
N GLY A 144 9.02 8.96 -15.11
CA GLY A 144 7.57 9.05 -15.19
C GLY A 144 6.92 9.32 -13.83
N LEU A 145 7.32 8.60 -12.79
CA LEU A 145 6.86 8.83 -11.42
C LEU A 145 7.21 10.25 -10.93
N GLY A 146 8.42 10.73 -11.23
CA GLY A 146 8.82 12.11 -10.93
C GLY A 146 7.91 13.16 -11.58
N LEU A 147 7.56 12.98 -12.86
CA LEU A 147 6.63 13.85 -13.59
C LEU A 147 5.19 13.77 -13.04
N CYS A 148 4.79 12.62 -12.51
CA CYS A 148 3.51 12.43 -11.81
C CYS A 148 3.52 12.96 -10.36
N GLY A 149 4.60 13.62 -9.93
CA GLY A 149 4.71 14.21 -8.60
C GLY A 149 5.15 13.25 -7.51
N VAL A 150 5.71 12.08 -7.84
CA VAL A 150 6.30 11.11 -6.91
C VAL A 150 7.82 11.04 -7.13
N PRO A 151 8.58 12.01 -6.59
CA PRO A 151 10.02 12.12 -6.86
C PRO A 151 10.88 11.13 -6.06
N LEU A 152 10.38 10.60 -4.94
CA LEU A 152 11.06 9.54 -4.20
C LEU A 152 10.70 8.19 -4.84
N ALA A 153 11.43 7.82 -5.90
CA ALA A 153 11.22 6.59 -6.63
C ALA A 153 12.53 5.89 -7.03
N GLY A 154 12.49 4.56 -7.20
CA GLY A 154 13.65 3.75 -7.61
C GLY A 154 13.26 2.35 -8.08
N ALA A 155 14.19 1.64 -8.73
CA ALA A 155 14.04 0.28 -9.27
C ALA A 155 15.17 -0.64 -8.83
#